data_AF-A0AAD5TZM0-F1
#
_entry.id   AF-A0AAD5TZM0-F1
#
_cell.length_a   1.000
_cell.length_b   1.000
_cell.length_c   1.000
_cell.angle_alpha   90.00
_cell.angle_beta   90.00
_cell.angle_gamma   90.00
#
_symmetry.space_group_name_H-M   'P 1'
#
loop_
_entity.id
_entity.type
_entity.pdbx_description
1 polymer ?
#
loop_
_entity_poly.entity_id
_entity_poly.type
_entity_poly.pdbx_seq_one_letter_code
_entity_poly.pdbx_strand_id
1 'polypeptide(L)'
;MNLYNYFFPSKETYSRTSPYLVGNFKPVETETSPTKVECYFGQVPEDLQGGLFLRTGPNPKYFPDGLYHWFDGDGFLHGVKFLKNNDISYCGRYVLTDRLIEVQGKQLL
;
A
#
# COMPACT_ATOMS: atom_id res chain seq x y z
N MET A 1 14.71 29.11 8.90
CA MET A 1 13.70 28.78 7.87
C MET A 1 13.49 30.03 7.02
N ASN A 2 13.77 29.99 5.71
CA ASN A 2 13.66 31.14 4.81
C ASN A 2 12.17 31.48 4.56
N LEU A 3 11.81 32.77 4.61
CA LEU A 3 10.47 33.29 4.31
C LEU A 3 9.93 32.84 2.92
N TYR A 4 10.82 32.66 1.93
CA TYR A 4 10.45 32.14 0.63
C TYR A 4 9.86 30.73 0.70
N ASN A 5 10.45 29.84 1.51
CA ASN A 5 9.96 28.46 1.69
C ASN A 5 8.66 28.41 2.52
N TYR A 6 8.30 29.50 3.21
CA TYR A 6 7.03 29.61 3.92
C TYR A 6 5.87 29.89 2.94
N PHE A 7 6.09 30.78 1.96
CA PHE A 7 5.08 31.09 0.94
C PHE A 7 5.09 30.12 -0.25
N PHE A 8 6.25 29.54 -0.57
CA PHE A 8 6.45 28.62 -1.67
C PHE A 8 7.21 27.37 -1.19
N PRO A 9 6.52 26.44 -0.51
CA PRO A 9 7.14 25.20 -0.08
C PRO A 9 7.62 24.39 -1.28
N SER A 10 8.77 23.72 -1.15
CA SER A 10 9.24 22.80 -2.18
C SER A 10 8.25 21.65 -2.35
N LYS A 11 8.23 21.03 -3.54
CA LYS A 11 7.42 19.83 -3.79
C LYS A 11 7.69 18.70 -2.79
N GLU A 12 8.93 18.55 -2.36
CA GLU A 12 9.32 17.61 -1.31
C GLU A 12 8.74 17.99 0.07
N THR A 13 8.68 19.29 0.38
CA THR A 13 8.03 19.77 1.61
C THR A 13 6.53 19.50 1.58
N TYR A 14 5.88 19.67 0.43
CA TYR A 14 4.44 19.45 0.27
C TYR A 14 4.04 17.98 0.42
N SER A 15 4.80 17.07 -0.20
CA SER A 15 4.55 15.64 -0.11
C SER A 15 4.78 15.11 1.31
N ARG A 16 5.82 15.59 2.02
CA ARG A 16 6.09 15.19 3.42
C ARG A 16 5.05 15.66 4.43
N THR A 17 4.29 16.71 4.11
CA THR A 17 3.21 17.21 4.97
C THR A 17 1.81 16.86 4.44
N SER A 18 1.72 16.11 3.34
CA SER A 18 0.43 15.72 2.78
C SER A 18 -0.36 14.90 3.78
N PRO A 19 -1.62 15.28 4.09
CA PRO A 19 -2.47 14.51 5.01
C PRO A 19 -2.73 13.09 4.50
N TYR A 20 -2.53 12.85 3.20
CA TYR A 20 -2.74 11.56 2.55
C TYR A 20 -1.48 10.67 2.50
N LEU A 21 -0.38 11.08 3.15
CA LEU A 21 0.87 10.31 3.23
C LEU A 21 1.36 10.14 4.67
N VAL A 22 0.56 10.53 5.66
CA VAL A 22 0.90 10.51 7.09
C VAL A 22 -0.15 9.77 7.92
N GLY A 23 0.24 9.32 9.12
CA GLY A 23 -0.67 8.62 10.04
C GLY A 23 -1.27 7.36 9.40
N ASN A 24 -2.61 7.25 9.45
CA ASN A 24 -3.35 6.11 8.88
C ASN A 24 -3.27 6.03 7.35
N PHE A 25 -2.88 7.11 6.68
CA PHE A 25 -2.69 7.15 5.22
C PHE A 25 -1.22 6.96 4.82
N LYS A 26 -0.34 6.65 5.78
CA LYS A 26 1.06 6.37 5.47
C LYS A 26 1.12 5.16 4.51
N PRO A 27 1.95 5.23 3.45
CA PRO A 27 2.10 4.13 2.51
C PRO A 27 2.57 2.84 3.18
N VAL A 28 2.10 1.70 2.67
CA VAL A 28 2.67 0.38 2.98
C VAL A 28 4.03 0.29 2.31
N GLU A 29 5.07 0.18 3.13
CA GLU A 29 6.47 0.25 2.68
C GLU A 29 6.91 -0.98 1.88
N THR A 30 6.38 -2.16 2.22
CA THR A 30 6.83 -3.43 1.65
C THR A 30 5.68 -4.33 1.19
N GLU A 31 5.94 -5.07 0.12
CA GLU A 31 5.09 -6.19 -0.24
C GLU A 31 5.26 -7.32 0.77
N THR A 32 4.17 -8.00 1.10
CA THR A 32 4.18 -9.09 2.07
C THR A 32 3.99 -10.39 1.33
N SER A 33 5.02 -11.23 1.27
CA SER A 33 4.88 -12.60 0.76
C SER A 33 3.84 -13.40 1.55
N PRO A 34 3.26 -14.48 0.99
CA PRO A 34 2.29 -15.29 1.68
C PRO A 34 2.77 -15.64 3.10
N THR A 35 2.13 -15.02 4.08
CA THR A 35 2.55 -15.08 5.50
C THR A 35 1.40 -15.66 6.28
N LYS A 36 1.71 -16.62 7.16
CA LYS A 36 0.70 -17.23 8.03
C LYS A 36 0.19 -16.18 9.02
N VAL A 37 -1.13 -16.13 9.19
CA VAL A 37 -1.82 -15.29 10.16
C VAL A 37 -2.60 -16.19 11.10
N GLU A 38 -2.54 -15.88 12.39
CA GLU A 38 -3.26 -16.63 13.41
C GLU A 38 -4.63 -15.99 13.66
N CYS A 39 -5.64 -16.84 13.87
CA CYS A 39 -6.95 -16.38 14.32
C CYS A 39 -6.83 -15.96 15.80
N TYR A 40 -6.91 -14.66 16.07
CA TYR A 40 -6.75 -14.14 17.44
C TYR A 40 -7.91 -14.51 18.38
N PHE A 41 -9.14 -14.55 17.87
CA PHE A 41 -10.33 -14.88 18.64
C PHE A 41 -11.38 -15.57 17.77
N GLY A 42 -12.04 -16.58 18.34
CA GLY A 42 -13.07 -17.37 17.64
C GLY A 42 -12.48 -18.43 16.70
N GLN A 43 -13.22 -18.75 15.65
CA GLN A 43 -12.83 -19.73 14.63
C GLN A 43 -13.22 -19.22 13.25
N VAL A 44 -12.43 -19.58 12.24
CA VAL A 44 -12.76 -19.29 10.84
C VAL A 44 -13.91 -20.23 10.42
N PRO A 45 -15.04 -19.72 9.90
CA PRO A 45 -16.12 -20.56 9.41
C PRO A 45 -15.64 -21.55 8.33
N GLU A 46 -16.09 -22.80 8.41
CA GLU A 46 -15.67 -23.85 7.47
C GLU A 46 -16.02 -23.52 6.01
N ASP A 47 -17.13 -22.81 5.80
CA ASP A 47 -17.59 -22.39 4.47
C ASP A 47 -16.64 -21.40 3.76
N LEU A 48 -15.74 -20.76 4.50
CA LEU A 48 -14.72 -19.88 3.92
C LEU A 48 -13.47 -20.65 3.46
N GLN A 49 -13.29 -21.92 3.85
CA GLN A 49 -12.09 -22.68 3.51
C GLN A 49 -11.88 -22.79 2.00
N GLY A 50 -10.66 -22.52 1.54
CA GLY A 50 -10.33 -22.44 0.11
C GLY A 50 -10.68 -21.09 -0.53
N GLY A 51 -11.45 -20.24 0.15
CA GLY A 51 -11.81 -18.90 -0.28
C GLY A 51 -10.66 -17.90 -0.22
N LEU A 52 -10.83 -16.81 -0.95
CA LEU A 52 -9.89 -15.69 -1.01
C LEU A 52 -10.66 -14.37 -0.91
N PHE A 53 -10.37 -13.61 0.12
CA PHE A 53 -10.80 -12.22 0.22
C PHE A 53 -9.74 -11.30 -0.39
N LEU A 54 -10.16 -10.43 -1.31
CA LEU A 54 -9.30 -9.44 -1.95
C LEU A 54 -9.83 -8.03 -1.66
N ARG A 55 -8.92 -7.12 -1.33
CA ARG A 55 -9.18 -5.69 -1.27
C ARG A 55 -8.09 -4.95 -2.02
N THR A 56 -8.46 -3.94 -2.79
CA THR A 56 -7.49 -3.01 -3.39
C THR A 56 -7.57 -1.64 -2.75
N GLY A 57 -6.46 -0.92 -2.77
CA GLY A 57 -6.40 0.50 -2.40
C GLY A 57 -5.20 1.19 -3.06
N PRO A 58 -5.26 2.52 -3.14
CA PRO A 58 -4.14 3.34 -3.60
C PRO A 58 -3.01 3.29 -2.56
N ASN A 59 -1.80 2.95 -3.01
CA ASN A 59 -0.59 2.93 -2.21
C ASN A 59 0.58 3.38 -3.08
N PRO A 60 1.18 4.55 -2.86
CA PRO A 60 2.27 5.02 -3.71
C PRO A 60 3.53 4.19 -3.45
N LYS A 61 4.07 3.54 -4.49
CA LYS A 61 5.32 2.75 -4.39
C LYS A 61 6.52 3.64 -4.12
N TYR A 62 6.53 4.80 -4.76
CA TYR A 62 7.57 5.80 -4.68
C TYR A 62 6.99 7.10 -4.12
N PHE A 63 7.81 7.84 -3.38
CA PHE A 63 7.35 9.08 -2.78
C PHE A 63 6.99 10.10 -3.88
N PRO A 64 5.77 10.66 -3.88
CA PRO A 64 5.33 11.54 -4.95
C PRO A 64 6.06 12.89 -4.90
N ASP A 65 6.45 13.41 -6.07
CA ASP A 65 7.05 14.74 -6.19
C ASP A 65 5.95 15.81 -6.36
N GLY A 66 5.43 16.32 -5.24
CA GLY A 66 4.51 17.46 -5.20
C GLY A 66 3.14 17.17 -4.59
N LEU A 67 2.08 17.71 -5.21
CA LEU A 67 0.70 17.48 -4.77
C LEU A 67 0.35 16.00 -4.92
N TYR A 68 -0.30 15.45 -3.89
CA TYR A 68 -0.73 14.06 -3.89
C TYR A 68 -2.16 13.99 -3.37
N HIS A 69 -3.05 13.38 -4.14
CA HIS A 69 -4.40 13.03 -3.72
C HIS A 69 -4.47 11.57 -3.31
N TRP A 70 -5.32 11.23 -2.35
CA TRP A 70 -5.46 9.84 -1.86
C TRP A 70 -5.81 8.80 -2.93
N PHE A 71 -6.22 9.18 -4.15
CA PHE A 71 -6.52 8.28 -5.27
C PHE A 71 -5.36 8.11 -6.27
N ASP A 72 -4.26 8.84 -6.11
CA ASP A 72 -3.15 8.88 -7.08
C ASP A 72 -2.11 7.76 -6.88
N GLY A 73 -2.26 6.99 -5.80
CA GLY A 73 -1.35 5.91 -5.45
C GLY A 73 -1.39 4.74 -6.43
N ASP A 74 -0.31 3.96 -6.47
CA ASP A 74 -0.28 2.73 -7.25
C ASP A 74 -1.27 1.70 -6.68
N GLY A 75 -1.85 0.87 -7.54
CA GLY A 75 -2.75 -0.17 -7.08
C GLY A 75 -2.03 -1.17 -6.19
N PHE A 76 -2.52 -1.38 -4.97
CA PHE A 76 -2.01 -2.40 -4.06
C PHE A 76 -3.13 -3.36 -3.66
N LEU A 77 -2.86 -4.65 -3.74
CA LEU A 77 -3.77 -5.72 -3.39
C LEU A 77 -3.41 -6.28 -2.02
N HIS A 78 -4.42 -6.38 -1.18
CA HIS A 78 -4.41 -7.15 0.06
C HIS A 78 -5.22 -8.43 -0.18
N GLY A 79 -4.58 -9.57 0.02
CA GLY A 79 -5.22 -10.88 -0.08
C GLY A 79 -5.20 -11.61 1.25
N VAL A 80 -6.35 -12.17 1.64
CA VAL A 80 -6.50 -13.07 2.78
C VAL A 80 -7.06 -14.39 2.26
N LYS A 81 -6.23 -15.43 2.29
CA LYS A 81 -6.60 -16.78 1.87
C LYS A 81 -6.92 -17.62 3.10
N PHE A 82 -8.09 -18.24 3.09
CA PHE A 82 -8.52 -19.17 4.13
C PHE A 82 -8.09 -20.57 3.72
N LEU A 83 -7.18 -21.16 4.50
CA LEU A 83 -6.61 -22.48 4.26
C LEU A 83 -7.38 -23.53 5.07
N LYS A 84 -7.01 -24.80 4.88
CA LYS A 84 -7.53 -25.89 5.71
C LYS A 84 -7.05 -25.73 7.16
N ASN A 85 -7.72 -26.40 8.09
CA ASN A 85 -7.35 -26.47 9.52
C ASN A 85 -7.32 -25.10 10.22
N ASN A 86 -8.20 -24.17 9.84
CA ASN A 86 -8.27 -22.80 10.38
C ASN A 86 -7.01 -21.95 10.16
N ASP A 87 -6.11 -22.36 9.25
CA ASP A 87 -4.96 -21.55 8.88
C ASP A 87 -5.39 -20.40 7.95
N ILE A 88 -4.79 -19.23 8.14
CA ILE A 88 -5.03 -18.05 7.30
C ILE A 88 -3.67 -17.62 6.72
N SER A 89 -3.67 -17.17 5.46
CA SER A 89 -2.50 -16.55 4.85
C SER A 89 -2.82 -15.16 4.32
N TYR A 90 -1.98 -14.18 4.66
CA TYR A 90 -2.03 -12.83 4.11
C TYR A 90 -0.94 -12.63 3.06
N CYS A 91 -1.27 -11.87 2.01
CA CYS A 91 -0.33 -11.43 0.99
C CYS A 91 -0.62 -9.98 0.60
N GLY A 92 0.43 -9.17 0.43
CA GLY A 92 0.36 -7.81 -0.07
C GLY A 92 1.19 -7.66 -1.34
N ARG A 93 0.60 -7.17 -2.44
CA ARG A 93 1.29 -7.02 -3.74
C ARG A 93 0.89 -5.74 -4.46
N TYR A 94 1.83 -5.12 -5.15
CA TYR A 94 1.51 -4.09 -6.13
C TYR A 94 0.91 -4.71 -7.39
N VAL A 95 -0.05 -4.00 -7.98
CA VAL A 95 -0.52 -4.28 -9.34
C VAL A 95 0.53 -3.72 -10.30
N LEU A 96 1.12 -4.58 -11.11
CA LEU A 96 2.13 -4.20 -12.10
C LEU A 96 1.44 -3.54 -13.31
N THR A 97 1.00 -2.30 -13.13
CA THR A 97 0.49 -1.46 -14.22
C THR A 97 1.63 -0.97 -15.09
N ASP A 98 1.33 -0.62 -16.35
CA ASP A 98 2.33 -0.06 -17.28
C ASP A 98 3.04 1.16 -16.67
N ARG A 99 2.28 2.03 -15.99
CA ARG A 99 2.80 3.20 -15.27
C ARG A 99 3.80 2.82 -14.18
N LEU A 100 3.48 1.82 -13.37
CA LEU A 100 4.38 1.39 -12.29
C LEU A 100 5.66 0.76 -12.85
N ILE A 101 5.53 -0.08 -13.89
CA ILE A 101 6.66 -0.72 -14.56
C ILE A 101 7.58 0.34 -15.16
N GLU A 102 7.03 1.36 -15.83
CA GLU A 102 7.81 2.44 -16.43
C GLU A 102 8.61 3.24 -15.38
N VAL A 103 7.96 3.62 -14.27
CA VAL A 103 8.61 4.35 -13.18
C VAL A 103 9.70 3.50 -12.53
N GLN A 104 9.45 2.21 -12.30
CA GLN A 104 10.43 1.30 -11.73
C GLN A 104 11.65 1.12 -12.64
N GLY A 105 11.45 1.03 -13.96
CA GLY A 105 12.54 1.00 -14.93
C GLY A 105 13.40 2.25 -14.90
N LYS A 106 12.79 3.43 -14.73
CA LYS A 106 13.50 4.72 -14.59
C LYS A 106 14.28 4.84 -13.27
N GLN A 107 13.81 4.19 -12.21
CA GLN A 107 14.45 4.24 -10.87
C GLN A 107 15.67 3.31 -10.74
N LEU A 108 15.80 2.32 -11.64
CA LEU A 108 16.91 1.35 -11.65
C LEU A 108 18.10 1.78 -12.53
N LEU A 109 17.98 2.93 -13.19
CA LEU A 109 19.04 3.59 -13.97
C LEU A 109 19.65 4.74 -13.15
#